data_AF-A0A0U2VMZ5-F1
#
_entry.id   AF-A0A0U2VMZ5-F1
#
_cell.length_a   1.000
_cell.length_b   1.000
_cell.length_c   1.000
_cell.angle_alpha   90.00
_cell.angle_beta   90.00
_cell.angle_gamma   90.00
#
_symmetry.space_group_name_H-M   'P 1'
#
loop_
_entity.id
_entity.type
_entity.pdbx_description
1 polymer ?
#
loop_
_entity_poly.entity_id
_entity_poly.type
_entity_poly.pdbx_seq_one_letter_code
_entity_poly.pdbx_strand_id
1 'polypeptide(L)'
;MNGIIENKRFHIELTPNSATKKMREHLPLNIRMADLNGNEKYAYLLEHLPTQREQVRRIEKGDVMLFGSNCLVIFYQTFSTNYSYTKIGKIKEVEQLDFMLETDAVNVLLTP
;
A
#
# COMPACT_ATOMS: atom_id res chain seq x y z
N MET A 1 -4.21 -8.21 8.15
CA MET A 1 -2.90 -8.64 7.60
C MET A 1 -1.83 -7.89 8.36
N ASN A 2 -0.72 -8.54 8.70
CA ASN A 2 0.35 -7.87 9.44
C ASN A 2 1.39 -7.31 8.48
N GLY A 3 1.92 -6.13 8.80
CA GLY A 3 2.97 -5.46 8.04
C GLY A 3 4.12 -5.06 8.96
N ILE A 4 5.34 -5.13 8.46
CA ILE A 4 6.51 -4.49 9.04
C ILE A 4 7.04 -3.51 8.00
N ILE A 5 7.18 -2.24 8.37
CA ILE A 5 7.83 -1.22 7.54
C ILE A 5 9.08 -0.76 8.27
N GLU A 6 10.23 -0.98 7.65
CA GLU A 6 11.54 -0.95 8.30
C GLU A 6 11.56 -1.81 9.57
N ASN A 7 11.40 -1.20 10.74
CA ASN A 7 11.41 -1.85 12.06
C ASN A 7 10.10 -1.64 12.84
N LYS A 8 9.09 -1.03 12.23
CA LYS A 8 7.79 -0.72 12.87
C LYS A 8 6.74 -1.73 12.41
N ARG A 9 5.89 -2.18 13.33
CA ARG A 9 4.80 -3.12 13.06
C ARG A 9 3.49 -2.36 12.84
N PHE A 10 2.71 -2.83 11.88
CA PHE A 10 1.46 -2.23 11.47
C PHE A 10 0.41 -3.31 11.22
N HIS A 11 -0.85 -2.93 11.43
CA HIS A 11 -1.99 -3.72 11.00
C HIS A 11 -2.62 -3.12 9.76
N ILE A 12 -2.79 -3.95 8.72
CA ILE A 12 -3.52 -3.59 7.51
C ILE A 12 -4.89 -4.27 7.55
N GLU A 13 -5.93 -3.45 7.66
CA GLU A 13 -7.31 -3.87 7.43
C GLU A 13 -7.54 -4.01 5.93
N LEU A 14 -7.84 -5.24 5.53
CA LEU A 14 -7.94 -5.63 4.13
C LEU A 14 -9.34 -5.34 3.56
N THR A 15 -9.37 -4.78 2.35
CA THR A 15 -10.62 -4.65 1.58
C THR A 15 -11.02 -6.02 1.03
N PRO A 16 -12.27 -6.50 1.24
CA PRO A 16 -12.70 -7.82 0.79
C PRO A 16 -12.98 -7.85 -0.72
N ASN A 17 -11.92 -8.01 -1.53
CA ASN A 17 -12.03 -8.12 -2.98
C ASN A 17 -11.06 -9.17 -3.56
N SER A 18 -11.16 -9.41 -4.86
CA SER A 18 -10.36 -10.40 -5.58
C SER A 18 -8.87 -10.09 -5.59
N ALA A 19 -8.48 -8.82 -5.67
CA ALA A 19 -7.08 -8.38 -5.63
C ALA A 19 -6.43 -8.76 -4.29
N THR A 20 -7.09 -8.43 -3.20
CA THR A 20 -6.64 -8.70 -1.84
C THR A 20 -6.61 -10.20 -1.55
N LYS A 21 -7.63 -10.96 -2.01
CA LYS A 21 -7.61 -12.43 -1.91
C LYS A 21 -6.40 -13.01 -2.61
N LYS A 22 -6.13 -12.57 -3.85
CA LYS A 22 -4.99 -13.06 -4.63
C LYS A 22 -3.67 -12.68 -3.98
N MET A 23 -3.51 -11.42 -3.56
CA MET A 23 -2.31 -10.93 -2.87
C MET A 23 -1.96 -11.78 -1.64
N ARG A 24 -2.95 -12.20 -0.85
CA ARG A 24 -2.74 -13.04 0.34
C ARG A 24 -2.16 -14.42 0.02
N GLU A 25 -2.41 -14.96 -1.17
CA GLU A 25 -1.85 -16.25 -1.62
C GLU A 25 -0.32 -16.17 -1.83
N HIS A 26 0.22 -14.96 -2.02
CA HIS A 26 1.65 -14.71 -2.26
C HIS A 26 2.38 -14.16 -1.04
N LEU A 27 1.77 -14.24 0.15
CA LEU A 27 2.43 -13.88 1.40
C LEU A 27 3.36 -15.04 1.86
N PRO A 28 4.51 -14.72 2.49
CA PRO A 28 4.99 -13.38 2.82
C PRO A 28 5.52 -12.62 1.61
N LEU A 29 5.24 -11.32 1.57
CA LEU A 29 5.74 -10.42 0.53
C LEU A 29 6.80 -9.50 1.13
N ASN A 30 8.04 -9.61 0.67
CA ASN A 30 9.15 -8.74 1.05
C ASN A 30 9.54 -7.86 -0.12
N ILE A 31 9.26 -6.56 -0.03
CA ILE A 31 9.46 -5.60 -1.12
C ILE A 31 10.14 -4.33 -0.59
N ARG A 32 11.01 -3.76 -1.42
CA ARG A 32 11.55 -2.42 -1.20
C ARG A 32 10.72 -1.44 -1.99
N MET A 33 10.13 -0.46 -1.31
CA MET A 33 9.26 0.55 -1.90
C MET A 33 9.98 1.89 -1.97
N ALA A 34 9.98 2.53 -3.14
CA ALA A 34 10.60 3.83 -3.36
C ALA A 34 9.59 4.96 -3.13
N ASP A 35 10.09 6.13 -2.75
CA ASP A 35 9.29 7.34 -2.67
C ASP A 35 8.86 7.82 -4.05
N LEU A 36 7.65 8.38 -4.09
CA LEU A 36 7.15 9.12 -5.22
C LEU A 36 6.38 10.34 -4.69
N ASN A 37 6.62 11.51 -5.29
CA ASN A 37 5.91 12.76 -5.02
C ASN A 37 5.90 13.23 -3.54
N GLY A 38 6.69 12.63 -2.64
CA GLY A 38 6.69 12.98 -1.23
C GLY A 38 5.40 12.64 -0.47
N ASN A 39 4.49 11.84 -1.04
CA ASN A 39 3.23 11.44 -0.41
C ASN A 39 2.93 9.93 -0.46
N GLU A 40 3.70 9.17 -1.24
CA GLU A 40 3.45 7.76 -1.49
C GLU A 40 4.74 6.94 -1.59
N LYS A 41 4.71 5.70 -1.10
CA LYS A 41 5.73 4.69 -1.37
C LYS A 41 5.16 3.69 -2.35
N TYR A 42 5.92 3.27 -3.35
CA TYR A 42 5.46 2.30 -4.34
C TYR A 42 6.48 1.21 -4.66
N ALA A 43 5.99 0.05 -5.10
CA ALA A 43 6.79 -1.01 -5.69
C ALA A 43 5.98 -1.83 -6.71
N TYR A 44 6.68 -2.38 -7.71
CA TYR A 44 6.10 -3.33 -8.63
C TYR A 44 6.17 -4.75 -8.06
N LEU A 45 5.03 -5.42 -8.05
CA LEU A 45 4.90 -6.85 -7.77
C LEU A 45 5.33 -7.65 -9.00
N LEU A 46 5.92 -8.82 -8.76
CA LEU A 46 6.27 -9.77 -9.83
C LEU A 46 5.02 -10.33 -10.52
N GLU A 47 3.95 -10.54 -9.77
CA GLU A 47 2.70 -11.06 -10.28
C GLU A 47 1.64 -9.95 -10.46
N HIS A 48 0.82 -10.11 -11.50
CA HIS A 48 -0.33 -9.26 -11.73
C HIS A 48 -1.50 -9.73 -10.86
N LEU A 49 -2.11 -8.79 -10.14
CA LEU A 49 -3.32 -9.02 -9.37
C LEU A 49 -4.57 -8.66 -10.17
N PRO A 50 -5.73 -9.27 -9.85
CA PRO A 50 -7.01 -8.79 -10.32
C PRO A 50 -7.20 -7.31 -10.02
N THR A 51 -7.91 -6.60 -10.89
CA THR A 51 -8.17 -5.17 -10.72
C THR A 51 -9.66 -4.90 -10.59
N GLN A 52 -10.03 -4.03 -9.65
CA GLN A 52 -11.35 -3.45 -9.52
C GLN A 52 -11.16 -1.94 -9.34
N ARG A 53 -10.82 -1.27 -10.45
CA ARG A 53 -10.41 0.13 -10.42
C ARG A 53 -11.61 1.04 -10.20
N GLU A 54 -11.49 1.93 -9.21
CA GLU A 54 -12.46 2.98 -8.94
C GLU A 54 -11.77 4.32 -8.76
N GLN A 55 -12.45 5.40 -9.11
CA GLN A 55 -11.95 6.75 -8.87
C GLN A 55 -12.12 7.09 -7.39
N VAL A 56 -11.02 7.10 -6.65
CA VAL A 56 -11.04 7.26 -5.18
C VAL A 56 -11.27 8.70 -4.71
N ARG A 57 -11.10 9.71 -5.58
CA ARG A 57 -11.28 11.17 -5.37
C ARG A 57 -10.38 11.79 -4.29
N ARG A 58 -10.19 11.10 -3.18
CA ARG A 58 -9.35 11.45 -2.03
C ARG A 58 -8.62 10.20 -1.56
N ILE A 59 -7.32 10.36 -1.34
CA ILE A 59 -6.46 9.41 -0.66
C ILE A 59 -6.40 9.83 0.81
N GLU A 60 -6.56 8.87 1.71
CA GLU A 60 -6.25 9.06 3.11
C GLU A 60 -4.87 8.51 3.46
N LYS A 61 -4.21 9.15 4.42
CA LYS A 61 -3.05 8.58 5.08
C LYS A 61 -3.34 7.16 5.57
N GLY A 62 -2.41 6.25 5.28
CA GLY A 62 -2.50 4.83 5.56
C GLY A 62 -3.20 4.01 4.49
N ASP A 63 -3.78 4.63 3.45
CA ASP A 63 -4.40 3.87 2.37
C ASP A 63 -3.35 3.02 1.63
N VAL A 64 -3.70 1.75 1.40
CA VAL A 64 -2.92 0.81 0.60
C VAL A 64 -3.71 0.48 -0.65
N MET A 65 -3.13 0.78 -1.79
CA MET A 65 -3.81 0.78 -3.09
C MET A 65 -2.97 0.03 -4.12
N LEU A 66 -3.63 -0.48 -5.16
CA LEU A 66 -2.98 -1.04 -6.34
C LEU A 66 -3.25 -0.12 -7.53
N PHE A 67 -2.20 0.48 -8.05
CA PHE A 67 -2.19 1.16 -9.32
C PHE A 67 -1.88 0.17 -10.44
N GLY A 68 -2.54 0.31 -11.59
CA GLY A 68 -2.34 -0.66 -12.65
C GLY A 68 -2.95 -2.02 -12.25
N SER A 69 -2.14 -3.07 -12.37
CA SER A 69 -2.43 -4.43 -11.90
C SER A 69 -1.32 -5.02 -11.03
N ASN A 70 -0.22 -4.28 -10.84
CA ASN A 70 0.98 -4.79 -10.16
C ASN A 70 1.77 -3.69 -9.43
N CYS A 71 1.34 -2.43 -9.42
CA CYS A 71 2.04 -1.38 -8.67
C CYS A 71 1.35 -1.19 -7.32
N LEU A 72 1.94 -1.71 -6.25
CA LEU A 72 1.44 -1.55 -4.89
C LEU A 72 1.91 -0.21 -4.35
N VAL A 73 0.98 0.53 -3.74
CA VAL A 73 1.21 1.89 -3.22
C VAL A 73 0.75 1.97 -1.77
N ILE A 74 1.58 2.57 -0.90
CA ILE A 74 1.24 2.95 0.46
C ILE A 74 1.29 4.47 0.55
N PHE A 75 0.16 5.08 0.89
CA PHE A 75 0.07 6.53 1.06
C PHE A 75 0.31 6.92 2.51
N TYR A 76 1.21 7.86 2.74
CA TYR A 76 1.51 8.38 4.08
C TYR A 76 1.14 9.86 4.24
N GLN A 77 0.46 10.45 3.25
CA GLN A 77 -0.22 11.72 3.34
C GLN A 77 -1.65 11.63 2.79
N THR A 78 -2.50 12.58 3.19
CA THR A 78 -3.88 12.72 2.71
C THR A 78 -3.94 13.81 1.64
N PHE A 79 -4.50 13.51 0.47
CA PHE A 79 -4.60 14.47 -0.64
C PHE A 79 -5.71 14.09 -1.64
N SER A 80 -6.09 15.01 -2.52
CA SER A 80 -7.07 14.76 -3.58
C SER A 80 -6.42 14.19 -4.83
N THR A 81 -7.11 13.27 -5.51
CA THR A 81 -6.61 12.64 -6.73
C THR A 81 -7.73 12.35 -7.72
N ASN A 82 -7.40 12.38 -9.01
CA ASN A 82 -8.30 11.95 -10.08
C ASN A 82 -7.97 10.54 -10.60
N TYR A 83 -6.94 9.89 -10.05
CA TYR A 83 -6.54 8.55 -10.48
C TYR A 83 -7.52 7.48 -9.99
N SER A 84 -7.50 6.35 -10.71
CA SER A 84 -8.26 5.16 -10.37
C SER A 84 -7.35 4.09 -9.79
N TYR A 85 -7.77 3.50 -8.68
CA TYR A 85 -7.02 2.48 -7.97
C TYR A 85 -7.91 1.28 -7.65
N THR A 86 -7.30 0.13 -7.42
CA THR A 86 -7.95 -0.99 -6.73
C THR A 86 -7.58 -0.92 -5.25
N LYS A 87 -8.56 -0.83 -4.36
CA LYS A 87 -8.31 -0.80 -2.90
C LYS A 87 -7.73 -2.13 -2.42
N ILE A 88 -6.64 -2.09 -1.66
CA ILE A 88 -6.08 -3.27 -1.00
C ILE A 88 -6.44 -3.26 0.48
N GLY A 89 -6.26 -2.12 1.14
CA GLY A 89 -6.55 -2.02 2.57
C GLY A 89 -6.14 -0.68 3.15
N LYS A 90 -6.08 -0.64 4.48
CA LYS A 90 -5.70 0.56 5.23
C LYS A 90 -4.86 0.19 6.44
N ILE A 91 -3.72 0.85 6.59
CA ILE A 91 -2.89 0.82 7.78
C ILE A 91 -3.65 1.50 8.92
N LYS A 92 -3.72 0.86 10.09
CA LYS A 92 -4.44 1.40 11.25
C LYS A 92 -3.61 2.41 12.04
N GLU A 93 -2.32 2.16 12.22
CA GLU A 93 -1.40 3.00 13.00
C GLU A 93 -0.85 4.16 12.15
N VAL A 94 -1.74 4.98 11.59
CA VAL A 94 -1.40 6.04 10.63
C VAL A 94 -0.49 7.13 11.22
N GLU A 95 -0.56 7.34 12.53
CA GLU A 95 0.29 8.28 13.27
C GLU A 95 1.76 7.84 13.24
N GLN A 96 2.02 6.54 13.09
CA GLN A 96 3.37 6.00 13.04
C GLN A 96 4.02 6.10 11.65
N LEU A 97 3.33 6.65 10.63
CA LEU A 97 3.85 6.75 9.27
C LEU A 97 4.66 8.03 9.00
N ASP A 98 4.73 8.99 9.94
CA ASP A 98 5.41 10.28 9.71
C ASP A 98 6.90 10.14 9.39
N PHE A 99 7.56 9.09 9.88
CA PHE A 99 8.96 8.81 9.53
C PHE A 99 9.17 8.61 8.01
N MET A 100 8.11 8.27 7.26
CA MET A 100 8.22 8.09 5.81
C MET A 100 8.52 9.40 5.07
N LEU A 101 8.22 10.55 5.66
CA LEU A 101 8.51 11.88 5.11
C LEU A 101 10.02 12.11 4.93
N GLU A 102 10.85 11.46 5.73
CA GLU A 102 12.30 11.65 5.78
C GLU A 102 13.07 10.51 5.09
N THR A 103 12.39 9.68 4.30
CA THR A 103 12.99 8.49 3.67
C THR A 103 12.69 8.44 2.18
N ASP A 104 13.69 8.14 1.36
CA ASP A 104 13.48 7.97 -0.09
C ASP A 104 13.03 6.54 -0.46
N ALA A 105 13.15 5.60 0.46
CA ALA A 105 12.68 4.23 0.28
C ALA A 105 12.50 3.52 1.62
N VAL A 106 11.61 2.54 1.65
CA VAL A 106 11.37 1.69 2.82
C VAL A 106 11.31 0.20 2.45
N ASN A 107 11.81 -0.66 3.32
CA ASN A 107 11.59 -2.10 3.24
C ASN A 107 10.25 -2.45 3.88
N VAL A 108 9.43 -3.24 3.20
CA VAL A 108 8.12 -3.66 3.66
C VAL A 108 8.02 -5.19 3.60
N LEU A 109 7.70 -5.78 4.75
CA LEU A 109 7.35 -7.19 4.87
C LEU A 109 5.87 -7.32 5.23
N LEU A 110 5.10 -7.94 4.35
CA LEU A 110 3.70 -8.29 4.60
C LEU A 110 3.61 -9.78 4.90
N THR A 111 2.88 -10.13 5.95
CA THR A 111 2.68 -11.52 6.38
C THR A 111 1.20 -11.77 6.62
N PRO A 112 0.75 -13.04 6.63
CA PRO A 112 -0.65 -13.40 6.89
C PRO A 112 -1.27 -12.64 8.08
#